data_AF-A0A0M9VSB1-F1
#
_entry.id   AF-A0A0M9VSB1-F1
#
_cell.length_a   1.000
_cell.length_b   1.000
_cell.length_c   1.000
_cell.angle_alpha   90.00
_cell.angle_beta   90.00
_cell.angle_gamma   90.00
#
_symmetry.space_group_name_H-M   'P 1'
#
loop_
_entity.id
_entity.type
_entity.pdbx_description
1 polymer ?
#
loop_
_entity_poly.entity_id
_entity_poly.type
_entity_poly.pdbx_seq_one_letter_code
_entity_poly.pdbx_strand_id
1 'polypeptide(L)' 'MKVVVAGLTGFVGAGILRQALSNPAITSLIALGRRQATVPDDDIGPDADPSKLRSVICDDFSNYPEAVKQELAGADACIW' A
#
# COMPACT_ATOMS: atom_id res chain seq x y z
N MET A 1 -8.42 -7.17 -6.42
CA MET A 1 -8.56 -5.69 -6.42
C MET A 1 -7.22 -5.05 -6.13
N LYS A 2 -6.92 -3.96 -6.83
CA LYS A 2 -5.75 -3.10 -6.62
C LYS A 2 -6.15 -1.89 -5.77
N VAL A 3 -5.57 -1.75 -4.59
CA VAL A 3 -5.88 -0.67 -3.65
C VAL A 3 -4.65 0.20 -3.43
N VAL A 4 -4.82 1.51 -3.53
CA VAL A 4 -3.79 2.49 -3.17
C VAL A 4 -4.07 3.00 -1.76
N VAL A 5 -3.05 3.04 -0.91
CA VAL A 5 -3.13 3.62 0.42
C VAL A 5 -1.98 4.60 0.61
N ALA A 6 -2.31 5.87 0.82
CA ALA A 6 -1.34 6.87 1.23
C ALA A 6 -1.11 6.79 2.75
N GLY A 7 0.11 7.10 3.18
CA GLY A 7 0.42 7.15 4.62
C GLY A 7 0.38 5.79 5.33
N LEU A 8 0.63 4.70 4.62
CA LEU A 8 0.53 3.32 5.14
C LEU A 8 1.43 3.05 6.36
N THR A 9 2.51 3.80 6.54
CA THR A 9 3.42 3.71 7.69
C THR A 9 2.89 4.39 8.96
N GLY A 10 1.77 5.11 8.87
CA GLY A 10 1.11 5.73 10.03
C GLY A 10 0.30 4.75 10.87
N PHE A 11 -0.22 5.23 12.00
CA PHE A 11 -1.01 4.42 12.94
C PHE A 11 -2.21 3.72 12.29
N VAL A 12 -3.02 4.48 11.53
CA VAL A 12 -4.18 3.92 10.81
C VAL A 12 -3.72 3.02 9.66
N GLY A 13 -2.67 3.42 8.95
CA GLY A 13 -2.07 2.65 7.86
C GLY A 13 -1.63 1.25 8.27
N ALA A 14 -1.06 1.09 9.46
CA ALA A 14 -0.68 -0.21 10.00
C ALA A 14 -1.89 -1.16 10.19
N GLY A 15 -3.04 -0.62 10.60
CA GLY A 15 -4.29 -1.39 10.68
C GLY A 15 -4.83 -1.80 9.31
N ILE A 16 -4.70 -0.91 8.32
CA ILE A 16 -5.08 -1.18 6.93
C ILE A 16 -4.16 -2.25 6.31
N LEU A 17 -2.85 -2.13 6.52
CA LEU A 17 -1.86 -3.10 6.01
C LEU A 17 -2.24 -4.53 6.42
N ARG A 18 -2.41 -4.78 7.73
CA ARG A 18 -2.79 -6.10 8.25
C ARG A 18 -4.04 -6.65 7.57
N GLN A 19 -5.12 -5.86 7.54
CA GLN A 19 -6.38 -6.28 6.94
C GLN A 19 -6.27 -6.51 5.43
N ALA A 20 -5.50 -5.67 4.72
CA ALA A 20 -5.33 -5.77 3.29
C ALA A 20 -4.51 -6.99 2.88
N LEU A 21 -3.46 -7.33 3.63
CA LEU A 21 -2.66 -8.53 3.36
C LEU A 21 -3.47 -9.81 3.57
N SER A 22 -4.33 -9.87 4.59
CA SER A 22 -5.18 -11.03 4.88
C SER A 22 -6.45 -11.12 4.02
N ASN A 23 -6.83 -10.05 3.31
CA ASN A 23 -8.04 -10.06 2.49
C ASN A 23 -7.76 -10.70 1.11
N PRO A 24 -8.42 -11.81 0.74
CA PRO A 24 -8.21 -12.47 -0.54
C PRO A 24 -8.75 -11.67 -1.74
N ALA A 25 -9.70 -10.76 -1.53
CA ALA A 25 -10.21 -9.90 -2.59
C ALA A 25 -9.19 -8.80 -2.97
N ILE A 26 -8.25 -8.47 -2.08
CA ILE A 26 -7.14 -7.56 -2.37
C ILE A 26 -5.97 -8.39 -2.91
N THR A 27 -5.62 -8.11 -4.16
CA THR A 27 -4.58 -8.84 -4.90
C THR A 27 -3.34 -7.98 -5.13
N SER A 28 -3.46 -6.65 -4.95
CA SER A 28 -2.35 -5.71 -5.02
C SER A 28 -2.62 -4.54 -4.07
N LEU A 29 -1.66 -4.24 -3.19
CA LEU A 29 -1.70 -3.15 -2.24
C LEU A 29 -0.53 -2.19 -2.54
N ILE A 30 -0.86 -1.00 -3.05
CA ILE A 30 0.13 0.04 -3.33
C ILE A 30 0.24 0.96 -2.12
N ALA A 31 1.39 0.90 -1.45
CA ALA A 31 1.73 1.80 -0.35
C ALA A 31 2.39 3.07 -0.91
N LEU A 32 1.61 4.12 -1.06
CA LEU A 32 2.09 5.39 -1.55
C LEU A 32 2.57 6.26 -0.38
N GLY A 33 3.80 6.74 -0.44
CA GLY A 33 4.35 7.54 0.65
C GLY A 33 5.67 8.21 0.32
N ARG A 34 6.17 8.99 1.27
CA ARG A 34 7.50 9.63 1.20
C ARG A 34 8.63 8.75 1.74
N ARG A 35 8.30 7.55 2.20
CA ARG A 35 9.23 6.57 2.79
C ARG A 35 8.81 5.18 2.37
N GLN A 36 9.79 4.28 2.32
CA GLN A 36 9.52 2.87 2.04
C GLN A 36 8.58 2.30 3.12
N ALA A 37 7.49 1.67 2.67
CA ALA A 37 6.65 0.86 3.53
C ALA A 37 7.19 -0.57 3.53
N THR A 38 7.34 -1.14 4.73
CA THR A 38 7.73 -2.53 4.94
C THR A 38 6.64 -3.26 5.70
N VAL A 39 6.57 -4.57 5.49
CA VAL A 39 5.76 -5.43 6.33
C VAL A 39 6.53 -5.64 7.64
N PRO A 40 5.94 -5.39 8.81
CA PRO A 40 6.57 -5.73 10.09
C PRO A 40 6.84 -7.23 10.16
N ASP A 41 7.98 -7.63 10.73
CA ASP A 41 8.34 -9.05 10.94
C ASP A 41 7.40 -9.74 11.95
N ASP A 42 6.77 -8.91 12.79
CA ASP A 42 5.92 -9.28 13.90
C ASP A 42 4.45 -8.91 13.62
N ASP A 43 3.58 -9.92 13.76
CA ASP A 43 2.14 -9.77 13.97
C ASP A 43 1.32 -9.26 12.76
N ILE A 44 1.44 -9.94 11.63
CA ILE A 44 0.56 -9.78 10.44
C ILE A 44 -0.52 -10.85 10.30
N GLY A 45 -0.50 -11.89 11.15
CA GLY A 45 -1.46 -12.99 11.13
C GLY A 45 -1.14 -14.08 10.09
N PRO A 46 -1.66 -15.31 10.28
CA PRO A 46 -1.28 -16.49 9.48
C PRO A 46 -1.73 -16.43 8.02
N ASP A 47 -2.80 -15.68 7.74
CA ASP A 47 -3.39 -15.58 6.39
C ASP A 47 -2.87 -14.37 5.60
N ALA A 48 -1.93 -13.60 6.16
CA ALA A 48 -1.35 -12.47 5.45
C ALA A 48 -0.45 -12.93 4.30
N ASP A 49 -0.59 -12.27 3.16
CA ASP A 49 0.28 -12.45 2.00
C ASP A 49 1.09 -11.17 1.74
N PRO A 50 2.34 -11.09 2.25
CA PRO A 50 3.22 -9.94 2.07
C PRO A 50 3.53 -9.61 0.61
N SER A 51 3.41 -10.57 -0.31
CA SER A 51 3.75 -10.37 -1.73
C SER A 51 2.80 -9.39 -2.43
N LYS A 52 1.62 -9.13 -1.84
CA LYS A 52 0.65 -8.13 -2.30
C LYS A 52 1.16 -6.70 -2.13
N LEU A 53 2.07 -6.45 -1.18
CA LEU A 53 2.54 -5.11 -0.86
C LEU A 53 3.55 -4.61 -1.89
N ARG A 54 3.26 -3.44 -2.46
CA ARG A 54 4.21 -2.69 -3.27
C ARG A 54 4.39 -1.29 -2.71
N SER A 55 5.60 -0.96 -2.27
CA SER A 55 5.94 0.39 -1.83
C SER A 55 6.26 1.27 -3.03
N VAL A 56 5.59 2.43 -3.13
CA VAL A 56 5.80 3.43 -4.16
C VAL A 56 6.14 4.75 -3.49
N ILE A 57 7.35 5.24 -3.74
CA ILE A 57 7.84 6.47 -3.13
C ILE A 57 7.49 7.66 -4.02
N CYS A 58 6.86 8.67 -3.45
CA CYS A 58 6.57 9.95 -4.07
C CYS A 58 6.83 11.06 -3.04
N ASP A 59 7.85 11.88 -3.29
CA ASP A 59 8.33 12.89 -2.33
C ASP A 59 7.44 14.13 -2.27
N ASP A 60 6.81 14.49 -3.40
CA ASP A 60 5.93 15.64 -3.55
C ASP A 60 4.57 15.21 -4.12
N PHE A 61 3.53 15.24 -3.29
CA PHE A 61 2.16 14.89 -3.70
C PHE A 61 1.47 15.98 -4.53
N SER A 62 2.13 17.12 -4.75
CA SER A 62 1.69 18.12 -5.74
C SER A 62 2.18 17.78 -7.15
N ASN A 63 3.17 16.89 -7.26
CA ASN A 63 3.79 16.52 -8.52
C ASN A 63 4.13 15.03 -8.57
N TYR A 64 3.29 14.25 -9.25
CA TYR A 64 3.48 12.81 -9.44
C TYR A 64 4.37 12.54 -10.66
N PRO A 65 5.56 11.93 -10.49
CA PRO A 65 6.35 11.43 -11.61
C PRO A 65 5.56 10.40 -12.43
N GLU A 66 5.85 10.30 -13.72
CA GLU A 66 5.13 9.38 -14.61
C GLU A 66 5.21 7.92 -14.15
N ALA A 67 6.37 7.50 -13.63
CA ALA A 67 6.54 6.18 -13.04
C ALA A 67 5.56 5.93 -11.88
N VAL A 68 5.35 6.92 -11.00
CA VAL A 68 4.37 6.80 -9.91
C VAL A 68 2.96 6.72 -10.48
N LYS A 69 2.60 7.53 -11.48
CA LYS A 69 1.26 7.45 -12.09
C LYS A 69 0.98 6.08 -12.70
N GLN A 70 1.97 5.47 -13.37
CA GLN A 70 1.85 4.11 -13.91
C GLN A 70 1.61 3.09 -12.80
N GLU A 71 2.26 3.25 -11.65
CA GLU A 71 2.03 2.41 -10.48
C GLU A 71 0.63 2.55 -9.89
N LEU A 72 0.06 3.76 -9.93
CA LEU A 72 -1.29 4.03 -9.42
C LEU A 72 -2.40 3.68 -10.42
N ALA A 73 -2.07 3.61 -11.71
CA ALA A 73 -3.03 3.37 -12.78
C ALA A 73 -3.81 2.05 -12.58
N GLY A 74 -5.12 2.10 -12.85
CA GLY A 74 -5.99 0.93 -12.72
C GLY A 74 -6.26 0.50 -11.27
N ALA A 75 -6.07 1.38 -10.29
CA ALA A 75 -6.52 1.13 -8.92
C ALA A 75 -8.06 1.12 -8.85
N ASP A 76 -8.61 0.13 -8.15
CA ASP A 76 -10.05 -0.01 -7.91
C ASP A 76 -10.52 0.90 -6.76
N ALA A 77 -9.61 1.22 -5.83
CA ALA A 77 -9.88 2.07 -4.68
C ALA A 77 -8.63 2.84 -4.23
N CYS A 78 -8.85 3.99 -3.61
CA CYS A 78 -7.82 4.84 -3.03
C CYS A 78 -8.23 5.29 -1.62
N ILE A 79 -7.35 5.09 -0.64
CA ILE A 79 -7.44 5.63 0.71
C ILE A 79 -6.30 6.66 0.84
N TRP A 80 -6.65 7.94 0.90
CA TRP A 80 -5.70 9.06 0.89
C TRP A 80 -5.49 9.64 2.29
#